data_AF-A0A2D0H8F4-F1
#
_entry.id   AF-A0A2D0H8F4-F1
#
_cell.length_a   1.000
_cell.length_b   1.000
_cell.length_c   1.000
_cell.angle_alpha   90.00
_cell.angle_beta   90.00
_cell.angle_gamma   90.00
#
_symmetry.space_group_name_H-M   'P 1'
#
loop_
_entity.id
_entity.type
_entity.pdbx_description
1 polymer ?
#
loop_
_entity_poly.entity_id
_entity_poly.type
_entity_poly.pdbx_seq_one_letter_code
_entity_poly.pdbx_strand_id
1 'polypeptide(L)'
;MNSDQPSIKHTCIDGQKILFPSQEDWESLRLNAFIDEMPLAVLDLLWSALEFTQKYPELHLGLGTLSIRKKKWVPYIFVEIESNFQRVHLETLTCNSCNWRGKTANPMLIDPYCGDGINQDHFTLMRTAERYPVLPCPSCGNRLPRHPIWLEY
;
A
#
# COMPACT_ATOMS: atom_id res chain seq x y z
N MET A 1 -10.93 29.75 -13.67
CA MET A 1 -10.28 28.62 -12.98
C MET A 1 -11.40 27.80 -12.37
N ASN A 2 -11.74 26.65 -12.95
CA ASN A 2 -12.85 25.82 -12.46
C ASN A 2 -12.42 25.14 -11.16
N SER A 3 -13.11 25.47 -10.08
CA SER A 3 -12.93 24.95 -8.71
C SER A 3 -13.72 23.66 -8.45
N ASP A 4 -14.20 22.98 -9.50
CA ASP A 4 -15.13 21.85 -9.39
C ASP A 4 -14.42 20.49 -9.53
N GLN A 5 -13.12 20.40 -9.21
CA GLN A 5 -12.53 19.08 -9.03
C GLN A 5 -13.07 18.49 -7.72
N PRO A 6 -13.78 17.35 -7.76
CA PRO A 6 -14.20 16.69 -6.54
C PRO A 6 -12.96 16.43 -5.68
N SER A 7 -12.98 16.95 -4.45
CA SER A 7 -11.86 16.77 -3.53
C SER A 7 -11.69 15.27 -3.30
N ILE A 8 -10.56 14.70 -3.73
CA ILE A 8 -10.26 13.28 -3.53
C ILE A 8 -10.40 12.96 -2.04
N LYS A 9 -11.10 11.86 -1.72
CA LYS A 9 -11.36 11.48 -0.33
C LYS A 9 -10.07 11.16 0.38
N HIS A 10 -9.98 11.63 1.63
CA HIS A 10 -8.84 11.40 2.50
C HIS A 10 -9.25 10.51 3.67
N THR A 11 -8.37 9.58 4.02
CA THR A 11 -8.46 8.71 5.19
C THR A 11 -7.22 8.91 6.05
N CYS A 12 -7.37 8.99 7.36
CA CYS A 12 -6.24 9.04 8.27
C CYS A 12 -5.85 7.61 8.67
N ILE A 13 -4.62 7.19 8.36
CA ILE A 13 -4.09 5.86 8.69
C ILE A 13 -2.76 6.05 9.44
N ASP A 14 -2.70 5.62 10.69
CA ASP A 14 -1.55 5.78 11.59
C ASP A 14 -1.10 7.24 11.80
N GLY A 15 -2.05 8.19 11.69
CA GLY A 15 -1.79 9.63 11.77
C GLY A 15 -1.43 10.28 10.43
N GLN A 16 -1.08 9.49 9.40
CA GLN A 16 -0.81 10.00 8.06
C GLN A 16 -2.11 10.18 7.29
N LYS A 17 -2.22 11.31 6.59
CA LYS A 17 -3.29 11.58 5.63
C LYS A 17 -3.02 10.82 4.33
N ILE A 18 -3.88 9.85 4.03
CA ILE A 18 -3.81 9.01 2.83
C ILE A 18 -4.96 9.37 1.89
N LEU A 19 -4.63 9.56 0.62
CA LEU A 19 -5.56 9.71 -0.49
C LEU A 19 -5.83 8.35 -1.12
N PHE A 20 -7.10 8.04 -1.33
CA PHE A 20 -7.52 6.91 -2.17
C PHE A 20 -8.23 7.45 -3.40
N PRO A 21 -7.50 7.66 -4.52
CA PRO A 21 -8.10 8.15 -5.75
C PRO A 21 -9.15 7.17 -6.29
N SER A 22 -10.25 7.70 -6.83
CA SER A 22 -11.21 6.92 -7.61
C SER A 22 -10.59 6.47 -8.95
N GLN A 23 -11.30 5.62 -9.69
CA GLN A 23 -10.87 5.22 -11.03
C GLN A 23 -10.70 6.43 -11.97
N GLU A 24 -11.66 7.37 -11.94
CA GLU A 24 -11.61 8.60 -12.74
C GLU A 24 -10.44 9.51 -12.34
N ASP A 25 -10.13 9.57 -11.03
CA ASP A 25 -8.97 10.32 -10.54
C ASP A 25 -7.67 9.69 -11.04
N TRP A 26 -7.55 8.35 -11.04
CA TRP A 26 -6.36 7.66 -11.55
C TRP A 26 -6.15 7.89 -13.05
N GLU A 27 -7.22 7.87 -13.85
CA GLU A 27 -7.16 8.18 -15.28
C GLU A 27 -6.70 9.62 -15.51
N SER A 28 -7.20 10.56 -14.72
CA SER A 28 -6.76 11.96 -14.75
C SER A 28 -5.29 12.11 -14.35
N LEU A 29 -4.85 11.41 -13.30
CA LEU A 29 -3.46 11.43 -12.82
C LEU A 29 -2.47 10.78 -13.79
N ARG A 30 -2.94 9.84 -14.63
CA ARG A 30 -2.14 9.24 -15.68
C ARG A 30 -1.79 10.25 -16.79
N LEU A 31 -2.69 11.21 -17.04
CA LEU A 31 -2.47 12.30 -17.99
C LEU A 31 -1.72 13.49 -17.37
N ASN A 32 -2.00 13.78 -16.10
CA ASN A 32 -1.39 14.87 -15.34
C ASN A 32 -1.05 14.43 -13.92
N ALA A 33 0.21 14.02 -13.70
CA ALA A 33 0.67 13.41 -12.46
C ALA A 33 0.90 14.41 -11.30
N PHE A 34 -0.05 15.31 -11.06
CA PHE A 34 -0.01 16.32 -10.01
C PHE A 34 -1.31 16.33 -9.21
N ILE A 35 -1.18 16.48 -7.89
CA ILE A 35 -2.29 16.71 -6.96
C ILE A 35 -1.90 17.91 -6.12
N ASP A 36 -2.75 18.95 -6.08
CA ASP A 36 -2.48 20.22 -5.36
C ASP A 36 -1.10 20.81 -5.70
N GLU A 37 -0.75 20.84 -7.01
CA GLU A 37 0.54 21.30 -7.54
C GLU A 37 1.77 20.45 -7.09
N MET A 38 1.55 19.36 -6.36
CA MET A 38 2.60 18.44 -5.93
C MET A 38 2.65 17.23 -6.87
N PRO A 39 3.84 16.88 -7.41
CA PRO A 39 3.94 15.75 -8.32
C PRO A 39 3.82 14.41 -7.60
N LEU A 40 3.32 13.40 -8.32
CA LEU A 40 3.46 12.01 -7.92
C LEU A 40 4.92 11.56 -8.10
N ALA A 41 5.41 10.75 -7.17
CA ALA A 41 6.72 10.14 -7.24
C ALA A 41 6.65 8.72 -7.84
N VAL A 42 7.77 8.27 -8.40
CA VAL A 42 7.99 6.86 -8.78
C VAL A 42 6.92 6.32 -9.75
N LEU A 43 6.61 7.09 -10.81
CA LEU A 43 5.50 6.83 -11.74
C LEU A 43 5.50 5.42 -12.33
N ASP A 44 6.67 4.89 -12.72
CA ASP A 44 6.75 3.55 -13.33
C ASP A 44 6.30 2.44 -12.37
N LEU A 45 6.70 2.53 -11.09
CA LEU A 45 6.27 1.56 -10.08
C LEU A 45 4.83 1.81 -9.62
N LEU A 46 4.38 3.07 -9.63
CA LEU A 46 3.01 3.45 -9.29
C LEU A 46 2.00 2.74 -10.21
N TRP A 47 2.19 2.79 -11.52
CA TRP A 47 1.21 2.23 -12.46
C TRP A 47 1.18 0.71 -12.42
N SER A 48 2.34 0.06 -12.30
CA SER A 48 2.40 -1.39 -12.09
C SER A 48 1.74 -1.81 -10.78
N ALA A 49 1.90 -1.03 -9.71
CA ALA A 49 1.23 -1.28 -8.45
C ALA A 49 -0.29 -1.09 -8.58
N LEU A 50 -0.75 -0.03 -9.26
CA LEU A 50 -2.18 0.22 -9.50
C LEU A 50 -2.82 -0.95 -10.24
N GLU A 51 -2.26 -1.33 -11.39
CA GLU A 51 -2.73 -2.46 -12.20
C GLU A 51 -2.76 -3.77 -11.41
N PHE A 52 -1.80 -3.98 -10.50
CA PHE A 52 -1.79 -5.15 -9.64
C PHE A 52 -2.90 -5.08 -8.58
N THR A 53 -3.00 -4.00 -7.83
CA THR A 53 -4.00 -3.84 -6.76
C THR A 53 -5.44 -3.90 -7.29
N GLN A 54 -5.70 -3.41 -8.51
CA GLN A 54 -7.03 -3.49 -9.13
C GLN A 54 -7.53 -4.93 -9.41
N LYS A 55 -6.63 -5.91 -9.44
CA LYS A 55 -6.99 -7.32 -9.62
C LYS A 55 -7.49 -7.98 -8.33
N TYR A 56 -7.21 -7.38 -7.17
CA TYR A 56 -7.45 -7.98 -5.87
C TYR A 56 -8.20 -6.99 -4.97
N PRO A 57 -9.49 -7.24 -4.67
CA PRO A 57 -10.33 -6.26 -3.95
C PRO A 57 -9.85 -5.97 -2.53
N GLU A 58 -9.06 -6.84 -1.92
CA GLU A 58 -8.48 -6.65 -0.58
C GLU A 58 -7.25 -5.73 -0.59
N LEU A 59 -6.69 -5.43 -1.77
CA LEU A 59 -5.50 -4.59 -1.90
C LEU A 59 -5.88 -3.19 -2.36
N HIS A 60 -5.34 -2.19 -1.65
CA HIS A 60 -5.62 -0.80 -1.95
C HIS A 60 -4.32 -0.03 -2.16
N LEU A 61 -4.28 0.77 -3.23
CA LEU A 61 -3.22 1.72 -3.47
C LEU A 61 -3.66 3.11 -2.98
N GLY A 62 -2.98 3.60 -1.96
CA GLY A 62 -3.15 4.96 -1.46
C GLY A 62 -1.96 5.85 -1.78
N LEU A 63 -2.16 7.16 -1.71
CA LEU A 63 -1.11 8.17 -1.86
C LEU A 63 -0.92 8.94 -0.55
N GLY A 64 0.31 9.02 -0.06
CA GLY A 64 0.66 9.82 1.11
C GLY A 64 1.92 10.66 0.86
N THR A 65 2.28 11.54 1.77
CA THR A 65 3.50 12.35 1.67
C THR A 65 4.59 11.82 2.62
N LEU A 66 5.87 11.92 2.25
CA LEU A 66 6.99 11.51 3.10
C LEU A 66 7.53 12.64 4.00
N SER A 67 7.38 13.90 3.56
CA SER A 67 7.84 15.06 4.32
C SER A 67 7.17 16.32 3.80
N ILE A 68 6.80 17.22 4.71
CA ILE A 68 6.34 18.59 4.39
C ILE A 68 7.35 19.33 3.49
N ARG A 69 8.65 19.07 3.64
CA ARG A 69 9.71 19.75 2.86
C ARG A 69 9.89 19.20 1.46
N LYS A 70 9.60 17.92 1.23
CA LYS A 70 9.67 17.25 -0.08
C LYS A 70 8.25 16.92 -0.52
N LYS A 71 7.59 17.95 -1.07
CA LYS A 71 6.22 17.96 -1.60
C LYS A 71 6.03 16.98 -2.76
N LYS A 72 6.01 15.68 -2.48
CA LYS A 72 5.65 14.64 -3.45
C LYS A 72 4.70 13.65 -2.82
N TRP A 73 3.73 13.20 -3.61
CA TRP A 73 2.87 12.08 -3.27
C TRP A 73 3.59 10.78 -3.60
N VAL A 74 3.60 9.84 -2.66
CA VAL A 74 4.20 8.52 -2.83
C VAL A 74 3.14 7.43 -2.63
N PRO A 75 3.25 6.32 -3.37
CA PRO A 75 2.33 5.20 -3.21
C PRO A 75 2.58 4.44 -1.91
N TYR A 76 1.48 3.99 -1.30
CA TYR A 76 1.44 3.01 -0.22
C TYR A 76 0.45 1.92 -0.59
N ILE A 77 0.79 0.68 -0.25
CA ILE A 77 -0.10 -0.46 -0.45
C ILE A 77 -0.65 -0.88 0.90
N PHE A 78 -1.95 -1.12 0.92
CA PHE A 78 -2.68 -1.56 2.09
C PHE A 78 -3.40 -2.87 1.79
N VAL A 79 -3.51 -3.73 2.80
CA VAL A 79 -4.47 -4.85 2.82
C VAL A 79 -5.65 -4.42 3.68
N GLU A 80 -6.87 -4.51 3.17
CA GLU A 80 -8.07 -4.35 3.97
C GLU A 80 -8.39 -5.66 4.71
N ILE A 81 -8.36 -5.62 6.04
CA ILE A 81 -8.71 -6.75 6.91
C ILE A 81 -9.70 -6.24 7.96
N GLU A 82 -10.91 -6.81 7.98
CA GLU A 82 -11.98 -6.41 8.93
C GLU A 82 -12.22 -4.88 8.92
N SER A 83 -12.29 -4.29 7.72
CA SER A 83 -12.45 -2.83 7.51
C SER A 83 -11.32 -1.96 8.06
N ASN A 84 -10.16 -2.55 8.38
CA ASN A 84 -8.93 -1.82 8.73
C ASN A 84 -7.92 -1.93 7.61
N PHE A 85 -7.25 -0.82 7.28
CA PHE A 85 -6.16 -0.79 6.31
C PHE A 85 -4.83 -1.06 7.00
N GLN A 86 -4.26 -2.23 6.76
CA GLN A 86 -2.92 -2.59 7.21
C GLN A 86 -1.89 -2.22 6.13
N ARG A 87 -0.89 -1.41 6.49
CA ARG A 87 0.25 -1.09 5.63
C ARG A 87 1.07 -2.34 5.34
N VAL A 88 1.44 -2.52 4.07
CA VAL A 88 2.21 -3.69 3.64
C VAL A 88 3.24 -3.33 2.56
N HIS A 89 4.28 -4.15 2.48
CA HIS A 89 5.14 -4.24 1.32
C HIS A 89 4.73 -5.46 0.48
N LEU A 90 4.54 -5.27 -0.84
CA LEU A 90 4.33 -6.40 -1.75
C LEU A 90 5.67 -6.99 -2.18
N GLU A 91 5.88 -8.27 -1.88
CA GLU A 91 7.07 -9.01 -2.31
C GLU A 91 6.69 -10.30 -3.04
N THR A 92 7.59 -10.82 -3.87
CA THR A 92 7.45 -12.14 -4.46
C THR A 92 8.20 -13.14 -3.60
N LEU A 93 7.50 -14.14 -3.06
CA LEU A 93 8.10 -15.23 -2.29
C LEU A 93 8.13 -16.51 -3.11
N THR A 94 9.07 -17.39 -2.74
CA THR A 94 9.10 -18.79 -3.19
C THR A 94 9.00 -19.70 -1.97
N CYS A 95 8.12 -20.68 -2.02
CA CYS A 95 7.99 -21.70 -0.98
C CYS A 95 9.18 -22.66 -1.05
N ASN A 96 9.91 -22.79 0.06
CA ASN A 96 11.07 -23.70 0.14
C ASN A 96 10.70 -25.19 0.09
N SER A 97 9.42 -25.54 0.25
CA SER A 97 8.95 -26.94 0.28
C SER A 97 8.39 -27.42 -1.06
N CYS A 98 7.63 -26.58 -1.77
CA CYS A 98 6.96 -26.98 -3.04
C CYS A 98 7.29 -26.08 -4.23
N ASN A 99 8.17 -25.09 -4.07
CA ASN A 99 8.57 -24.12 -5.11
C ASN A 99 7.45 -23.24 -5.67
N TRP A 100 6.26 -23.22 -5.04
CA TRP A 100 5.25 -22.21 -5.35
C TRP A 100 5.87 -20.81 -5.31
N ARG A 101 5.55 -19.96 -6.29
CA ARG A 101 6.07 -18.61 -6.41
C ARG A 101 4.92 -17.65 -6.71
N GLY A 102 4.74 -16.65 -5.86
CA GLY A 102 3.65 -15.67 -6.01
C GLY A 102 3.89 -14.41 -5.19
N LYS A 103 3.03 -13.42 -5.39
CA LYS A 103 3.01 -12.18 -4.62
C LYS A 103 2.45 -12.40 -3.22
N THR A 104 2.99 -11.66 -2.26
CA THR A 104 2.57 -11.69 -0.86
C THR A 104 2.64 -10.28 -0.27
N ALA A 105 1.86 -10.03 0.77
CA ALA A 105 1.87 -8.76 1.49
C ALA A 105 2.52 -8.91 2.87
N ASN A 106 3.65 -8.24 3.09
CA ASN A 106 4.42 -8.33 4.33
C ASN A 106 4.36 -6.99 5.10
N PRO A 107 3.76 -6.97 6.32
CA PRO A 107 3.67 -5.77 7.13
C PRO A 107 4.90 -5.58 8.04
N MET A 108 5.89 -6.48 8.01
CA MET A 108 7.04 -6.50 8.91
C MET A 108 8.28 -5.81 8.32
N LEU A 109 8.10 -4.91 7.36
CA LEU A 109 9.15 -4.02 6.85
C LEU A 109 8.91 -2.58 7.31
N ILE A 110 9.98 -1.79 7.44
CA ILE A 110 9.91 -0.41 7.94
C ILE A 110 9.33 0.54 6.88
N ASP A 111 9.64 0.30 5.60
CA ASP A 111 9.32 1.21 4.50
C ASP A 111 7.83 1.63 4.43
N PRO A 112 6.83 0.74 4.60
CA PRO A 112 5.42 1.12 4.57
C PRO A 112 4.99 2.10 5.67
N TYR A 113 5.77 2.24 6.74
CA TYR A 113 5.48 3.06 7.92
C TYR A 113 6.31 4.35 7.96
N CYS A 114 7.01 4.69 6.88
CA CYS A 114 7.61 6.02 6.75
C CYS A 114 6.57 6.99 6.18
N GLY A 115 6.40 8.18 6.76
CA GLY A 115 5.39 9.11 6.27
C GLY A 115 5.24 10.37 7.11
N ASP A 116 4.80 11.45 6.47
CA ASP A 116 4.46 12.70 7.14
C ASP A 116 3.17 12.56 7.95
N GLY A 117 3.15 13.11 9.17
CA GLY A 117 2.02 13.01 10.09
C GLY A 117 1.90 11.68 10.82
N ILE A 118 2.75 10.68 10.53
CA ILE A 118 2.80 9.46 11.33
C ILE A 118 3.16 9.84 12.77
N ASN A 119 2.30 9.42 13.70
CA ASN A 119 2.30 9.94 15.08
C ASN A 119 2.91 8.97 16.11
N GLN A 120 3.37 7.80 15.66
CA GLN A 120 3.99 6.76 16.48
C GLN A 120 5.30 6.31 15.85
N ASP A 121 6.18 5.70 16.64
CA ASP A 121 7.40 5.11 16.09
C ASP A 121 7.07 3.92 15.18
N HIS A 122 7.88 3.72 14.14
CA HIS A 122 7.62 2.72 13.11
C HIS A 122 7.55 1.29 13.69
N PHE A 123 8.32 0.98 14.75
CA PHE A 123 8.33 -0.35 15.35
C PHE A 123 7.05 -0.64 16.14
N THR A 124 6.47 0.36 16.79
CA THR A 124 5.16 0.23 17.45
C THR A 124 4.07 -0.05 16.41
N LEU A 125 4.04 0.70 15.31
CA LEU A 125 3.07 0.47 14.23
C LEU A 125 3.24 -0.92 13.59
N MET A 126 4.48 -1.33 13.28
CA MET A 126 4.78 -2.66 12.76
C MET A 126 4.29 -3.78 13.70
N ARG A 127 4.46 -3.61 15.02
CA ARG A 127 4.01 -4.59 16.01
C ARG A 127 2.50 -4.77 16.02
N THR A 128 1.71 -3.75 15.65
CA THR A 128 0.25 -3.93 15.54
C THR A 128 -0.13 -4.97 14.50
N ALA A 129 0.73 -5.21 13.49
CA ALA A 129 0.49 -6.22 12.46
C ALA A 129 0.72 -7.66 12.95
N GLU A 130 1.37 -7.87 14.11
CA GLU A 130 1.53 -9.20 14.72
C GLU A 130 0.20 -9.85 15.10
N ARG A 131 -0.88 -9.05 15.20
CA ARG A 131 -2.25 -9.57 15.42
C ARG A 131 -2.78 -10.38 14.24
N TYR A 132 -2.23 -10.18 13.04
CA TYR A 132 -2.72 -10.85 11.83
C TYR A 132 -2.05 -12.22 11.67
N PRO A 133 -2.81 -13.25 11.26
CA PRO A 133 -2.25 -14.57 11.06
C PRO A 133 -1.25 -14.56 9.90
N VAL A 134 -0.11 -15.21 10.13
CA VAL A 134 0.86 -15.48 9.06
C VAL A 134 0.32 -16.59 8.17
N LEU A 135 0.11 -16.29 6.90
CA LEU A 135 -0.49 -17.22 5.97
C LEU A 135 0.53 -18.28 5.50
N PRO A 136 0.14 -19.57 5.49
CA PRO A 136 0.98 -20.64 4.96
C PRO A 136 0.98 -20.62 3.43
N CYS A 137 1.92 -21.36 2.81
CA CYS A 137 1.95 -21.55 1.37
C CYS A 137 0.60 -22.10 0.85
N PRO A 138 0.00 -21.49 -0.19
CA PRO A 138 -1.33 -21.87 -0.66
C PRO A 138 -1.32 -23.22 -1.39
N SER A 139 -0.15 -23.66 -1.85
CA SER A 139 0.01 -24.92 -2.60
C SER A 139 0.25 -26.15 -1.71
N CYS A 140 0.97 -26.00 -0.59
CA CYS A 140 1.37 -27.15 0.24
C CYS A 140 1.14 -26.98 1.75
N GLY A 141 0.62 -25.84 2.21
CA GLY A 141 0.36 -25.57 3.63
C GLY A 141 1.60 -25.34 4.50
N ASN A 142 2.82 -25.49 3.96
CA ASN A 142 4.04 -25.22 4.71
C ASN A 142 4.26 -23.74 4.98
N ARG A 143 5.01 -23.42 6.04
CA ARG A 143 5.39 -22.05 6.39
C ARG A 143 6.22 -21.40 5.28
N LEU A 144 5.89 -20.14 4.96
CA LEU A 144 6.68 -19.30 4.05
C LEU A 144 7.84 -18.60 4.81
N PRO A 145 8.92 -18.19 4.12
CA PRO A 145 10.13 -17.64 4.76
C PRO A 145 9.95 -16.26 5.43
N ARG A 146 8.81 -15.58 5.23
CA ARG A 146 8.51 -14.23 5.75
C ARG A 146 7.19 -14.23 6.52
N HIS A 147 6.64 -13.04 6.81
CA HIS A 147 5.35 -12.85 7.50
C HIS A 147 4.27 -12.34 6.53
N PRO A 148 3.88 -13.14 5.51
CA PRO A 148 2.80 -12.72 4.64
C PRO A 148 1.46 -12.76 5.38
N ILE A 149 0.69 -11.68 5.30
CA ILE A 149 -0.70 -11.61 5.81
C ILE A 149 -1.73 -11.68 4.68
N TRP A 150 -1.27 -11.69 3.44
CA TRP A 150 -2.05 -11.90 2.21
C TRP A 150 -1.17 -12.61 1.17
N LEU A 151 -1.80 -13.41 0.31
CA LEU A 151 -1.16 -14.22 -0.73
C LEU A 151 -1.92 -14.11 -2.04
N GLU A 152 -1.18 -14.14 -3.14
CA GLU A 152 -1.73 -14.34 -4.49
C GLU A 152 -2.15 -15.80 -4.66
N TYR A 153 -3.42 -16.01 -5.04
CA TYR A 153 -4.01 -17.33 -5.31
C TYR A 153 -4.19 -17.56 -6.81
#